data_AF-G0X878-F1
#
_entry.id   AF-G0X878-F1
#
_cell.length_a   1.000
_cell.length_b   1.000
_cell.length_c   1.000
_cell.angle_alpha   90.00
_cell.angle_beta   90.00
_cell.angle_gamma   90.00
#
_symmetry.space_group_name_H-M   'P 1'
#
loop_
_entity.id
_entity.type
_entity.pdbx_description
1 polymer ?
#
loop_
_entity_poly.entity_id
_entity_poly.type
_entity_poly.pdbx_seq_one_letter_code
_entity_poly.pdbx_strand_id
1 'polypeptide(L)'
;FDATAWYPLGRAAGGTAYPGLMVTSGAIYNLFHSLNIPVDIRNICVLLAPAFSGLTAWATYMFTAAMKDDAAGLLAAAFIGIAPGYISRSVAGSYDNEAIAIFLLMMTFYLWIKALKDGSALWGVATALFYFYMVAAWGGYVFITNMIPLHAL
;
A
#
# COMPACT_ATOMS: atom_id res chain seq x y z
N PHE A 1 0.53 -21.82 -13.68
CA PHE A 1 1.83 -22.48 -13.45
C PHE A 1 2.79 -21.94 -14.49
N ASP A 2 3.98 -21.48 -14.10
CA ASP A 2 4.98 -20.95 -15.03
C ASP A 2 6.07 -22.00 -15.27
N ALA A 3 6.07 -22.59 -16.47
CA ALA A 3 7.05 -23.60 -16.87
C ALA A 3 8.37 -22.99 -17.39
N THR A 4 8.41 -21.67 -17.61
CA THR A 4 9.58 -20.99 -18.20
C THR A 4 10.62 -20.58 -17.17
N ALA A 5 10.23 -20.50 -15.90
CA ALA A 5 11.13 -20.20 -14.78
C ALA A 5 11.62 -21.48 -14.09
N TRP A 6 12.86 -21.46 -13.57
CA TRP A 6 13.43 -22.55 -12.75
C TRP A 6 13.47 -23.92 -13.45
N TYR A 7 14.03 -23.97 -14.66
CA TYR A 7 14.24 -25.26 -15.35
C TYR A 7 15.09 -26.20 -14.49
N PRO A 8 14.71 -27.48 -14.29
CA PRO A 8 13.58 -28.21 -14.92
C PRO A 8 12.27 -28.25 -14.10
N LEU A 9 12.20 -27.60 -12.93
CA LEU A 9 11.10 -27.75 -11.97
C LEU A 9 9.86 -26.92 -12.32
N GLY A 10 10.03 -25.73 -12.91
CA GLY A 10 8.94 -24.76 -13.05
C GLY A 10 8.64 -24.01 -11.75
N ARG A 11 7.82 -22.96 -11.82
CA ARG A 11 7.36 -22.18 -10.67
C ARG A 11 5.83 -22.11 -10.59
N ALA A 12 5.29 -22.49 -9.44
CA ALA A 12 3.89 -22.23 -9.10
C ALA A 12 3.68 -20.76 -8.68
N ALA A 13 3.69 -19.84 -9.64
CA ALA A 13 3.63 -18.39 -9.37
C ALA A 13 2.42 -17.97 -8.51
N GLY A 14 1.24 -18.58 -8.72
CA GLY A 14 0.02 -18.21 -8.00
C GLY A 14 0.04 -18.46 -6.48
N GLY A 15 0.83 -19.43 -6.01
CA GLY A 15 0.98 -19.73 -4.57
C GLY A 15 2.28 -19.20 -3.97
N THR A 16 3.19 -18.65 -4.79
CA THR A 16 4.53 -18.23 -4.38
C THR A 16 4.78 -16.73 -4.58
N ALA A 17 3.72 -15.95 -4.83
CA ALA A 17 3.78 -14.52 -5.01
C ALA A 17 2.62 -13.83 -4.28
N TYR A 18 2.88 -12.61 -3.84
CA TYR A 18 1.87 -11.71 -3.28
C TYR A 18 1.09 -11.07 -4.44
N PRO A 19 -0.21 -11.36 -4.60
CA PRO A 19 -0.96 -10.93 -5.78
C PRO A 19 -1.38 -9.46 -5.75
N GLY A 20 -1.25 -8.77 -4.61
CA GLY A 20 -1.82 -7.44 -4.39
C GLY A 20 -1.36 -6.39 -5.40
N LEU A 21 -0.07 -6.36 -5.73
CA LEU A 21 0.48 -5.42 -6.71
C LEU A 21 -0.11 -5.62 -8.12
N MET A 22 -0.24 -6.88 -8.55
CA MET A 22 -0.75 -7.24 -9.88
C MET A 22 -2.26 -7.06 -9.99
N VAL A 23 -3.00 -7.36 -8.92
CA VAL A 23 -4.45 -7.16 -8.87
C VAL A 23 -4.78 -5.67 -8.94
N THR A 24 -4.01 -4.82 -8.24
CA THR A 24 -4.23 -3.38 -8.24
C THR A 24 -3.93 -2.74 -9.58
N SER A 25 -2.82 -3.09 -10.24
CA SER A 25 -2.53 -2.60 -11.59
C SER A 25 -3.55 -3.09 -12.62
N GLY A 26 -3.98 -4.36 -12.53
CA GLY A 26 -5.01 -4.93 -13.39
C GLY A 26 -6.38 -4.27 -13.19
N ALA A 27 -6.76 -3.96 -11.95
CA ALA A 27 -8.00 -3.24 -11.65
C ALA A 27 -7.98 -1.81 -12.23
N ILE A 28 -6.86 -1.09 -12.08
CA ILE A 28 -6.68 0.25 -12.65
C ILE A 28 -6.74 0.20 -14.19
N TYR A 29 -6.10 -0.80 -14.80
CA TYR A 29 -6.15 -1.02 -16.24
C TYR A 29 -7.57 -1.24 -16.76
N ASN A 30 -8.32 -2.16 -16.12
CA ASN A 30 -9.70 -2.45 -16.51
C ASN A 30 -10.61 -1.22 -16.32
N LEU A 31 -10.37 -0.42 -15.29
CA LEU A 31 -11.10 0.83 -15.06
C LEU A 31 -10.83 1.82 -16.20
N PHE A 32 -9.58 2.09 -16.57
CA PHE A 32 -9.26 2.99 -17.69
C PHE A 32 -9.81 2.48 -19.02
N HIS A 33 -9.74 1.17 -19.25
CA HIS A 33 -10.30 0.55 -20.45
C HIS A 33 -11.83 0.67 -20.51
N SER A 34 -12.52 0.53 -19.39
CA SER A 34 -13.98 0.73 -19.30
C SER A 34 -14.41 2.17 -19.61
N LEU A 35 -13.51 3.14 -19.37
CA LEU A 35 -13.71 4.56 -19.68
C LEU A 35 -13.24 4.94 -21.09
N ASN A 36 -12.88 3.96 -21.94
CA ASN A 36 -12.33 4.16 -23.28
C ASN A 36 -11.05 5.02 -23.32
N ILE A 37 -10.23 4.97 -22.27
CA ILE A 37 -8.91 5.63 -22.24
C ILE A 37 -7.86 4.55 -22.58
N PRO A 38 -7.29 4.56 -23.80
CA PRO A 38 -6.35 3.51 -24.24
C PRO A 38 -4.97 3.74 -23.63
N VAL A 39 -4.77 3.29 -22.39
CA VAL A 39 -3.47 3.28 -21.71
C VAL A 39 -2.88 1.87 -21.75
N ASP A 40 -1.63 1.74 -22.17
CA ASP A 40 -0.89 0.47 -22.09
C ASP A 40 -0.66 0.07 -20.62
N ILE A 41 -0.78 -1.23 -20.32
CA ILE A 41 -0.54 -1.78 -18.98
C ILE A 41 0.85 -1.41 -18.45
N ARG A 42 1.86 -1.29 -19.32
CA ARG A 42 3.21 -0.85 -18.96
C ARG A 42 3.20 0.55 -18.37
N ASN A 43 2.48 1.48 -18.98
CA ASN A 43 2.43 2.87 -18.50
C ASN A 43 1.76 2.94 -17.12
N ILE A 44 0.76 2.09 -16.88
CA ILE A 44 0.14 1.96 -15.56
C ILE A 44 1.15 1.43 -14.55
N CYS A 45 1.85 0.33 -14.85
CA CYS A 45 2.86 -0.22 -13.95
C CYS A 45 4.00 0.77 -13.65
N VAL A 46 4.43 1.57 -14.63
CA VAL A 46 5.49 2.59 -14.46
C VAL A 46 5.02 3.75 -13.56
N LEU A 47 3.79 4.23 -13.74
CA LEU A 47 3.25 5.38 -13.02
C LEU A 47 2.54 5.04 -11.71
N LEU A 48 2.39 3.75 -11.39
CA LEU A 48 1.74 3.30 -10.17
C LEU A 48 2.48 3.77 -8.91
N ALA A 49 3.81 3.64 -8.88
CA ALA A 49 4.59 4.02 -7.70
C ALA A 49 4.49 5.52 -7.33
N PRO A 50 4.63 6.47 -8.27
CA PRO A 50 4.36 7.88 -8.00
C PRO A 50 2.93 8.17 -7.54
N ALA A 51 1.92 7.50 -8.12
CA ALA A 51 0.53 7.68 -7.71
C ALA A 51 0.29 7.26 -6.25
N PHE A 52 0.81 6.09 -5.87
CA PHE A 52 0.73 5.61 -4.48
C PHE A 52 1.61 6.41 -3.51
N SER A 53 2.68 7.06 -3.99
CA SER A 53 3.47 7.99 -3.19
C SER A 53 2.65 9.21 -2.76
N GLY A 54 1.85 9.78 -3.67
CA GLY A 54 0.90 10.85 -3.32
C GLY A 54 -0.15 10.39 -2.29
N LEU A 55 -0.69 9.18 -2.47
CA LEU A 55 -1.63 8.59 -1.51
C LEU A 55 -0.98 8.31 -0.14
N THR A 56 0.30 7.96 -0.12
CA THR A 56 1.08 7.77 1.11
C THR A 56 1.28 9.07 1.86
N ALA A 57 1.55 10.18 1.16
CA ALA A 57 1.62 11.51 1.77
C ALA A 57 0.28 11.90 2.41
N TRP A 58 -0.83 11.60 1.73
CA TRP A 58 -2.18 11.82 2.28
C TRP A 58 -2.48 10.92 3.50
N ALA A 59 -2.14 9.62 3.44
CA ALA A 59 -2.30 8.72 4.59
C ALA A 59 -1.48 9.17 5.80
N THR A 60 -0.27 9.69 5.56
CA THR A 60 0.61 10.22 6.60
C THR A 60 0.07 11.51 7.22
N TYR A 61 -0.52 12.39 6.41
CA TYR A 61 -1.28 13.55 6.90
C TYR A 61 -2.37 13.11 7.87
N MET A 62 -3.24 12.19 7.44
CA MET A 62 -4.37 11.71 8.24
C MET A 62 -3.92 11.05 9.56
N PHE A 63 -2.85 10.24 9.51
CA PHE A 63 -2.27 9.62 10.70
C PHE A 63 -1.76 10.65 11.71
N THR A 64 -0.95 11.60 11.26
CA THR A 64 -0.33 12.59 12.15
C THR A 64 -1.34 13.61 12.66
N ALA A 65 -2.29 14.03 11.82
CA ALA A 65 -3.39 14.90 12.23
C ALA A 65 -4.26 14.21 13.30
N ALA A 66 -4.50 12.91 13.18
CA ALA A 66 -5.19 12.14 14.21
C ALA A 66 -4.40 12.06 15.52
N MET A 67 -3.07 12.21 15.52
CA MET A 67 -2.24 12.18 16.73
C MET A 67 -2.19 13.51 17.48
N LYS A 68 -2.06 14.62 16.75
CA LYS A 68 -1.79 15.94 17.34
C LYS A 68 -2.72 17.01 16.78
N ASP A 69 -2.34 17.59 15.65
CA ASP A 69 -3.02 18.73 15.02
C ASP A 69 -2.77 18.74 13.50
N ASP A 70 -3.62 19.46 12.77
CA ASP A 70 -3.57 19.51 11.30
C ASP A 70 -2.26 20.09 10.77
N ALA A 71 -1.64 21.04 11.50
CA ALA A 71 -0.37 21.63 11.11
C ALA A 71 0.77 20.60 11.16
N ALA A 72 0.83 19.75 12.20
CA ALA A 72 1.76 18.63 12.24
C ALA A 72 1.48 17.61 11.13
N GLY A 73 0.21 17.38 10.80
CA GLY A 73 -0.20 16.57 9.66
C GLY A 73 0.40 17.05 8.35
N LEU A 74 0.24 18.34 8.03
CA LEU A 74 0.74 18.93 6.80
C LEU A 74 2.26 18.86 6.72
N LEU A 75 2.95 19.11 7.83
CA LEU A 75 4.40 19.01 7.91
C LEU A 75 4.88 17.57 7.66
N ALA A 76 4.21 16.57 8.25
CA ALA A 76 4.55 15.16 8.04
C ALA A 76 4.34 14.72 6.58
N ALA A 77 3.26 15.17 5.95
CA ALA A 77 3.00 14.90 4.54
C ALA A 77 4.05 15.54 3.62
N ALA A 78 4.47 16.77 3.91
CA ALA A 78 5.54 17.44 3.19
C ALA A 78 6.87 16.68 3.32
N PHE A 79 7.22 16.22 4.53
CA PHE A 79 8.45 15.47 4.76
C PHE A 79 8.49 14.12 4.05
N ILE A 80 7.42 13.32 4.12
CA ILE A 80 7.41 12.01 3.44
C ILE A 80 7.39 12.16 1.91
N GLY A 81 6.77 13.22 1.39
CA GLY A 81 6.71 13.49 -0.05
C GLY A 81 8.08 13.74 -0.70
N ILE A 82 9.05 14.27 0.07
CA ILE A 82 10.41 14.55 -0.43
C ILE A 82 11.48 13.66 0.21
N ALA A 83 11.10 12.71 1.07
CA ALA A 83 12.05 11.89 1.80
C ALA A 83 12.85 10.98 0.83
N PRO A 84 14.18 11.12 0.72
CA PRO A 84 14.98 10.36 -0.24
C PRO A 84 14.94 8.85 0.01
N GLY A 85 14.79 8.45 1.28
CA GLY A 85 14.62 7.04 1.66
C GLY A 85 13.37 6.42 1.04
N TYR A 86 12.25 7.14 1.03
CA TYR A 86 11.02 6.65 0.40
C TYR A 86 11.10 6.72 -1.13
N ILE A 87 11.61 7.82 -1.68
CA ILE A 87 11.76 8.03 -3.12
C ILE A 87 12.59 6.90 -3.76
N SER A 88 13.64 6.42 -3.08
CA SER A 88 14.49 5.34 -3.60
C SER A 88 13.73 4.05 -3.95
N ARG A 89 12.53 3.85 -3.39
CA ARG A 89 11.66 2.68 -3.63
C ARG A 89 10.33 3.04 -4.31
N SER A 90 10.07 4.31 -4.57
CA SER A 90 8.81 4.81 -5.17
C SER A 90 9.01 5.67 -6.43
N VAL A 91 10.20 5.60 -7.04
CA VAL A 91 10.50 6.25 -8.34
C VAL A 91 9.62 5.69 -9.47
N ALA A 92 9.26 6.54 -10.43
CA ALA A 92 8.57 6.13 -11.64
C ALA A 92 9.34 5.02 -12.38
N GLY A 93 8.68 3.90 -12.66
CA GLY A 93 9.30 2.69 -13.22
C GLY A 93 9.74 1.66 -12.19
N SER A 94 9.78 2.00 -10.90
CA SER A 94 10.04 1.07 -9.81
C SER A 94 8.76 0.31 -9.43
N TYR A 95 8.38 -0.68 -10.24
CA TYR A 95 7.22 -1.54 -10.00
C TYR A 95 7.56 -2.69 -9.04
N ASP A 96 7.78 -2.35 -7.77
CA ASP A 96 8.02 -3.30 -6.68
C ASP A 96 6.93 -3.21 -5.62
N ASN A 97 6.81 -4.24 -4.77
CA ASN A 97 5.73 -4.38 -3.79
C ASN A 97 5.72 -3.23 -2.77
N GLU A 98 6.89 -2.67 -2.46
CA GLU A 98 7.06 -1.52 -1.56
C GLU A 98 6.30 -0.27 -2.00
N ALA A 99 6.07 -0.12 -3.31
CA ALA A 99 5.36 1.03 -3.87
C ALA A 99 3.94 1.15 -3.30
N ILE A 100 3.24 0.02 -3.09
CA ILE A 100 1.90 -0.03 -2.49
C ILE A 100 1.99 -0.28 -0.98
N ALA A 101 2.96 -1.07 -0.52
CA ALA A 101 3.03 -1.51 0.87
C ALA A 101 3.09 -0.35 1.87
N ILE A 102 3.85 0.71 1.56
CA ILE A 102 4.04 1.85 2.47
C ILE A 102 2.73 2.65 2.63
N PHE A 103 1.97 2.83 1.54
CA PHE A 103 0.63 3.42 1.60
C PHE A 103 -0.29 2.61 2.52
N LEU A 104 -0.33 1.28 2.33
CA LEU A 104 -1.21 0.40 3.10
C LEU A 104 -0.83 0.33 4.57
N LEU A 105 0.47 0.33 4.87
CA LEU A 105 0.98 0.39 6.23
C LEU A 105 0.51 1.67 6.93
N MET A 106 0.70 2.84 6.32
CA MET A 106 0.26 4.11 6.89
C MET A 106 -1.26 4.19 7.05
N MET A 107 -2.03 3.70 6.08
CA MET A 107 -3.50 3.63 6.17
C MET A 107 -3.97 2.69 7.27
N THR A 108 -3.32 1.52 7.43
CA THR A 108 -3.68 0.56 8.48
C THR A 108 -3.44 1.15 9.86
N PHE A 109 -2.31 1.83 10.07
CA PHE A 109 -2.04 2.50 11.34
C PHE A 109 -2.99 3.68 11.61
N TYR A 110 -3.32 4.48 10.59
CA TYR A 110 -4.33 5.52 10.72
C TYR A 110 -5.68 4.95 11.16
N LEU A 111 -6.18 3.93 10.46
CA LEU A 111 -7.47 3.32 10.75
C LEU A 111 -7.49 2.63 12.13
N TRP A 112 -6.39 1.98 12.51
CA TRP A 112 -6.23 1.39 13.84
C TRP A 112 -6.37 2.44 14.95
N ILE A 113 -5.60 3.53 14.86
CA ILE A 113 -5.68 4.64 15.81
C ILE A 113 -7.09 5.24 15.84
N LYS A 114 -7.68 5.46 14.66
CA LYS A 114 -9.03 6.02 14.57
C LYS A 114 -10.06 5.11 15.22
N ALA A 115 -9.96 3.79 15.01
CA ALA A 115 -10.83 2.81 15.63
C ALA A 115 -10.72 2.84 17.16
N LEU A 116 -9.50 3.00 17.70
CA LEU A 116 -9.28 3.11 19.14
C LEU A 116 -9.83 4.41 19.72
N LYS A 117 -9.66 5.55 19.03
CA LYS A 117 -10.15 6.86 19.50
C LYS A 117 -11.67 6.97 19.44
N ASP A 118 -12.29 6.51 18.36
CA ASP A 118 -13.73 6.58 18.16
C ASP A 118 -14.47 5.44 18.87
N GLY A 119 -13.78 4.34 19.24
CA GLY A 119 -14.39 3.15 19.83
C GLY A 119 -15.36 2.41 18.90
N SER A 120 -15.24 2.62 17.57
CA SER A 120 -16.20 2.11 16.59
C SER A 120 -15.73 0.82 15.91
N ALA A 121 -16.59 -0.21 15.94
CA ALA A 121 -16.36 -1.46 15.24
C ALA A 121 -16.25 -1.29 13.72
N LEU A 122 -16.89 -0.27 13.14
CA LEU A 122 -16.82 0.01 11.71
C LEU A 122 -15.39 0.36 11.28
N TRP A 123 -14.70 1.19 12.05
CA TRP A 123 -13.30 1.52 11.78
C TRP A 123 -12.37 0.33 12.05
N GLY A 124 -12.72 -0.54 13.01
CA GLY A 124 -12.04 -1.82 13.21
C GLY A 124 -12.13 -2.73 11.99
N VAL A 125 -13.32 -2.88 11.40
CA VAL A 125 -13.52 -3.65 10.15
C VAL A 125 -12.76 -3.02 8.99
N ALA A 126 -12.80 -1.69 8.84
CA ALA A 126 -12.01 -0.99 7.83
C ALA A 126 -10.50 -1.25 8.00
N THR A 127 -10.01 -1.25 9.24
CA THR A 127 -8.61 -1.59 9.56
C THR A 127 -8.28 -3.02 9.13
N ALA A 128 -9.15 -3.99 9.43
CA ALA A 128 -8.95 -5.38 9.05
C ALA A 128 -8.94 -5.58 7.51
N LEU A 129 -9.77 -4.84 6.76
CA LEU A 129 -9.77 -4.89 5.30
C LEU A 129 -8.46 -4.33 4.70
N PHE A 130 -7.97 -3.21 5.21
CA PHE A 130 -6.68 -2.66 4.79
C PHE A 130 -5.51 -3.55 5.20
N TYR A 131 -5.58 -4.19 6.37
CA TYR A 131 -4.60 -5.17 6.80
C TYR A 131 -4.60 -6.41 5.88
N PHE A 132 -5.77 -6.92 5.48
CA PHE A 132 -5.86 -8.01 4.51
C PHE A 132 -5.22 -7.62 3.17
N TYR A 133 -5.48 -6.40 2.69
CA TYR A 133 -4.85 -5.90 1.47
C TYR A 133 -3.33 -5.79 1.62
N MET A 134 -2.84 -5.40 2.79
CA MET A 134 -1.40 -5.37 3.09
C MET A 134 -0.76 -6.77 3.05
N VAL A 135 -1.41 -7.77 3.65
CA VAL A 135 -0.98 -9.19 3.59
C VAL A 135 -0.90 -9.67 2.14
N ALA A 136 -1.85 -9.27 1.30
CA ALA A 136 -1.86 -9.63 -0.11
C ALA A 136 -0.80 -8.89 -0.94
N ALA A 137 -0.33 -7.71 -0.50
CA ALA A 137 0.59 -6.85 -1.25
C ALA A 137 2.06 -7.06 -0.86
N TRP A 138 2.40 -7.29 0.41
CA TRP A 138 3.79 -7.37 0.85
C TRP A 138 3.99 -8.22 2.11
N GLY A 139 5.10 -8.97 2.15
CA GLY A 139 5.45 -9.86 3.26
C GLY A 139 5.73 -9.16 4.60
N GLY A 140 5.89 -7.84 4.62
CA GLY A 140 6.06 -7.07 5.86
C GLY A 140 4.79 -6.88 6.68
N TYR A 141 3.66 -7.52 6.33
CA TYR A 141 2.49 -7.61 7.21
C TYR A 141 2.82 -8.17 8.60
N VAL A 142 3.88 -8.97 8.72
CA VAL A 142 4.42 -9.49 9.99
C VAL A 142 4.81 -8.36 10.94
N PHE A 143 5.25 -7.22 10.41
CA PHE A 143 5.54 -6.05 11.23
C PHE A 143 4.27 -5.52 11.90
N ILE A 144 3.19 -5.35 11.14
CA ILE A 144 1.91 -4.84 11.63
C ILE A 144 1.31 -5.79 12.66
N THR A 145 1.32 -7.10 12.39
CA THR A 145 0.72 -8.08 13.30
C THR A 145 1.45 -8.23 14.63
N ASN A 146 2.73 -7.85 14.70
CA ASN A 146 3.48 -7.84 15.95
C ASN A 146 3.34 -6.49 16.68
N MET A 147 3.30 -5.38 15.93
CA MET A 147 3.19 -4.04 16.51
C MET A 147 1.82 -3.76 17.12
N ILE A 148 0.72 -4.18 16.47
CA ILE A 148 -0.64 -3.91 16.97
C ILE A 148 -0.88 -4.56 18.35
N PRO A 149 -0.57 -5.85 18.56
CA PRO A 149 -0.68 -6.45 19.89
C PRO A 149 0.27 -5.83 20.90
N LEU A 150 1.50 -5.48 20.50
CA LEU A 150 2.45 -4.81 21.39
C LEU A 150 1.91 -3.47 21.90
N HIS A 151 1.17 -2.73 21.07
CA HIS A 151 0.51 -1.48 21.47
C HIS A 151 -0.73 -1.70 22.34
N ALA A 152 -1.39 -2.87 22.24
CA ALA A 152 -2.58 -3.20 23.01
C ALA A 152 -2.28 -3.76 24.41
N LEU A 153 -1.07 -4.29 24.60
CA LEU A 153 -0.53 -4.73 25.90
C LEU A 153 -0.17 -3.52 26.78
#